data_AF-A0A7X8BQU6-F1
#
_entry.id   AF-A0A7X8BQU6-F1
#
_cell.length_a   1.000
_cell.length_b   1.000
_cell.length_c   1.000
_cell.angle_alpha   90.00
_cell.angle_beta   90.00
_cell.angle_gamma   90.00
#
_symmetry.space_group_name_H-M   'P 1'
#
loop_
_entity.id
_entity.type
_entity.pdbx_description
1 polymer ?
#
loop_
_entity_poly.entity_id
_entity_poly.type
_entity_poly.pdbx_seq_one_letter_code
_entity_poly.pdbx_strand_id
1 'polypeptide(L)'
;TTIGVSEDGTGVYIFVVDGRNFHYSNGMSYDELGQCLKALGAYNAINLDGGGSSTFFIRNTPAFDDDRFEIRNWPSDNGGKERAVANGLLILSTE
;
A
#
# COMPACT_ATOMS: atom_id res chain seq x y z
N THR A 1 4.04 -2.54 -3.51
CA THR A 1 2.59 -2.28 -3.39
C THR A 1 1.82 -3.14 -4.37
N THR A 2 0.60 -3.57 -4.03
CA THR A 2 -0.28 -4.33 -4.93
C THR A 2 -1.72 -3.86 -4.85
N ILE A 3 -2.49 -4.18 -5.89
CA ILE A 3 -3.94 -4.04 -5.92
C ILE A 3 -4.57 -5.30 -6.49
N GLY A 4 -5.68 -5.74 -5.89
CA GLY A 4 -6.48 -6.86 -6.35
C GLY A 4 -7.97 -6.62 -6.19
N VAL A 5 -8.76 -7.49 -6.82
CA VAL A 5 -10.23 -7.43 -6.80
C VAL A 5 -10.81 -8.80 -6.49
N SER A 6 -11.96 -8.83 -5.81
CA SER A 6 -12.74 -10.06 -5.62
C SER A 6 -13.32 -10.58 -6.94
N GLU A 7 -13.73 -11.86 -6.96
CA GLU A 7 -14.29 -12.50 -8.16
C GLU A 7 -15.56 -11.80 -8.67
N ASP A 8 -16.41 -11.32 -7.77
CA ASP A 8 -17.64 -10.58 -8.07
C ASP A 8 -17.40 -9.08 -8.34
N GLY A 9 -16.16 -8.60 -8.21
CA GLY A 9 -15.77 -7.22 -8.45
C GLY A 9 -16.25 -6.21 -7.38
N THR A 10 -16.82 -6.66 -6.26
CA THR A 10 -17.35 -5.78 -5.21
C THR A 10 -16.31 -5.35 -4.18
N GLY A 11 -15.22 -6.12 -4.04
CA GLY A 11 -14.11 -5.87 -3.13
C GLY A 11 -12.85 -5.44 -3.87
N VAL A 12 -12.19 -4.40 -3.37
CA VAL A 12 -10.85 -3.98 -3.79
C VAL A 12 -9.89 -4.15 -2.62
N TYR A 13 -8.78 -4.85 -2.87
CA TYR A 13 -7.72 -5.12 -1.90
C TYR A 13 -6.49 -4.31 -2.30
N ILE A 14 -6.08 -3.35 -1.47
CA ILE A 14 -4.79 -2.65 -1.63
C ILE A 14 -3.87 -3.18 -0.54
N PHE A 15 -2.70 -3.68 -0.93
CA PHE A 15 -1.76 -4.28 0.00
C PHE A 15 -0.38 -3.62 -0.14
N VAL A 16 0.12 -3.09 0.98
CA VAL A 16 1.42 -2.44 1.10
C VAL A 16 2.24 -3.24 2.10
N VAL A 17 3.42 -3.65 1.67
CA VAL A 17 4.34 -4.48 2.48
C VAL A 17 5.61 -3.68 2.65
N ASP A 18 5.91 -3.31 3.90
CA ASP A 18 7.18 -2.69 4.25
C ASP A 18 8.33 -3.67 4.07
N GLY A 19 9.54 -3.18 3.86
CA GLY A 19 10.68 -4.04 3.60
C GLY A 19 12.01 -3.39 3.94
N ARG A 20 13.07 -4.18 3.83
CA ARG A 20 14.47 -3.76 4.08
C ARG A 20 14.73 -3.26 5.50
N ASN A 21 13.91 -3.66 6.48
CA ASN A 21 14.13 -3.39 7.89
C ASN A 21 14.13 -4.70 8.68
N PHE A 22 15.33 -5.19 9.01
CA PHE A 22 15.53 -6.52 9.62
C PHE A 22 14.73 -6.75 10.91
N HIS A 23 14.52 -5.71 11.71
CA HIS A 23 13.84 -5.80 13.00
C HIS A 23 12.33 -5.54 12.92
N TYR A 24 11.81 -5.18 11.75
CA TYR A 24 10.42 -4.75 11.58
C TYR A 24 9.73 -5.49 10.43
N SER A 25 10.27 -5.39 9.22
CA SER A 25 9.76 -6.11 8.05
C SER A 25 10.86 -6.32 7.01
N ASN A 26 11.04 -7.58 6.61
CA ASN A 26 12.00 -7.97 5.57
C ASN A 26 11.43 -7.83 4.15
N GLY A 27 10.12 -7.58 4.01
CA GLY A 27 9.42 -7.61 2.74
C GLY A 27 8.87 -8.99 2.41
N MET A 28 8.35 -9.13 1.19
CA MET A 28 7.83 -10.38 0.64
C MET A 28 8.32 -10.56 -0.79
N SER A 29 8.56 -11.81 -1.18
CA SER A 29 8.67 -12.22 -2.58
C SER A 29 7.31 -12.13 -3.29
N TYR A 30 7.31 -12.16 -4.62
CA TYR A 30 6.06 -12.12 -5.39
C TYR A 30 5.17 -13.35 -5.15
N ASP A 31 5.76 -14.51 -4.90
CA ASP A 31 5.00 -15.73 -4.62
C ASP A 31 4.29 -15.66 -3.26
N GLU A 32 4.99 -15.19 -2.21
CA GLU A 32 4.38 -14.96 -0.89
C GLU A 32 3.26 -13.93 -0.96
N LEU A 33 3.50 -12.83 -1.67
CA LEU A 33 2.52 -11.76 -1.89
C LEU A 33 1.28 -12.27 -2.62
N GLY A 34 1.46 -13.08 -3.66
CA GLY A 34 0.35 -13.70 -4.40
C GLY A 34 -0.45 -14.68 -3.53
N GLN A 35 0.23 -15.48 -2.70
CA GLN A 35 -0.44 -16.38 -1.75
C GLN A 35 -1.24 -15.60 -0.71
N CYS A 36 -0.69 -14.51 -0.16
CA CYS A 36 -1.40 -13.64 0.79
C CYS A 36 -2.64 -13.00 0.16
N LEU A 37 -2.53 -12.42 -1.04
CA LEU A 37 -3.66 -11.81 -1.74
C LEU A 37 -4.77 -12.83 -2.03
N LYS A 38 -4.40 -14.03 -2.50
CA LYS A 38 -5.34 -15.13 -2.69
C LYS A 38 -6.04 -15.53 -1.38
N ALA A 39 -5.29 -15.62 -0.29
CA ALA A 39 -5.83 -15.94 1.03
C ALA A 39 -6.79 -14.85 1.57
N LEU A 40 -6.56 -13.59 1.21
CA LEU A 40 -7.43 -12.46 1.57
C LEU A 40 -8.71 -12.36 0.71
N GLY A 41 -8.82 -13.17 -0.36
CA GLY A 41 -9.99 -13.21 -1.23
C GLY A 41 -9.84 -12.45 -2.56
N ALA A 42 -8.65 -11.95 -2.88
CA ALA A 42 -8.39 -11.39 -4.20
C ALA A 42 -8.40 -12.53 -5.25
N TYR A 43 -9.24 -12.38 -6.27
CA TYR A 43 -9.35 -13.32 -7.38
C TYR A 43 -8.34 -12.96 -8.49
N ASN A 44 -8.26 -11.68 -8.85
CA ASN A 44 -7.24 -11.13 -9.73
C ASN A 44 -6.45 -10.05 -8.98
N ALA A 45 -5.13 -10.02 -9.17
CA ALA A 45 -4.28 -8.99 -8.60
C ALA A 45 -3.06 -8.68 -9.48
N ILE A 46 -2.55 -7.46 -9.36
CA ILE A 46 -1.33 -7.01 -10.01
C ILE A 46 -0.37 -6.38 -9.00
N ASN A 47 0.93 -6.50 -9.27
CA ASN A 47 1.95 -5.79 -8.54
C ASN A 47 2.16 -4.38 -9.13
N LEU A 48 2.28 -3.39 -8.25
CA LEU A 48 2.61 -2.00 -8.56
C LEU A 48 4.04 -1.70 -8.11
N ASP A 49 4.48 -0.44 -8.25
CA ASP A 49 5.81 -0.05 -7.80
C ASP A 49 6.01 -0.34 -6.30
N GLY A 50 7.22 -0.79 -5.97
CA GLY A 50 7.57 -1.40 -4.69
C GLY A 50 8.74 -0.69 -4.00
N GLY A 51 9.32 -1.35 -3.00
CA GLY A 51 10.53 -0.86 -2.33
C GLY A 51 10.33 0.52 -1.71
N GLY A 52 11.24 1.47 -1.97
CA GLY A 52 11.17 2.82 -1.40
C GLY A 52 9.97 3.64 -1.86
N SER A 53 9.34 3.26 -2.98
CA SER A 53 8.14 3.91 -3.51
C SER A 53 6.87 3.47 -2.79
N SER A 54 6.90 2.39 -2.00
CA SER A 54 5.72 1.92 -1.26
C SER A 54 5.41 2.86 -0.10
N THR A 55 4.35 3.66 -0.28
CA THR A 55 3.82 4.57 0.72
C THR A 55 2.30 4.37 0.84
N PHE A 56 1.81 4.24 2.07
CA PHE A 56 0.40 4.19 2.42
C PHE A 56 0.12 5.27 3.45
N PHE A 57 -0.86 6.12 3.16
CA PHE A 57 -1.30 7.14 4.08
C PHE A 57 -2.82 7.17 4.13
N ILE A 58 -3.34 7.67 5.24
CA ILE A 58 -4.77 7.89 5.42
C ILE A 58 -5.04 9.37 5.64
N ARG A 59 -6.24 9.81 5.28
CA ARG A 59 -6.76 11.10 5.72
C ARG A 59 -7.19 10.96 7.17
N ASN A 60 -6.47 11.61 8.09
CA ASN A 60 -6.74 11.56 9.52
C ASN A 60 -7.92 12.49 9.91
N THR A 61 -8.05 13.64 9.24
CA THR A 61 -9.13 14.61 9.52
C THR A 61 -9.87 15.06 8.26
N PRO A 62 -11.17 15.40 8.36
CA PRO A 62 -11.93 15.92 7.23
C PRO A 62 -11.57 17.37 6.88
N ALA A 63 -11.00 18.14 7.83
CA ALA A 63 -10.55 19.51 7.65
C ALA A 63 -9.46 19.60 6.56
N PHE A 64 -9.32 20.79 5.97
CA PHE A 64 -8.35 21.07 4.90
C PHE A 64 -7.15 21.82 5.46
N ASP A 65 -6.42 21.16 6.36
CA ASP A 65 -5.23 21.69 7.04
C ASP A 65 -3.97 20.93 6.56
N ASP A 66 -2.78 21.52 6.76
CA ASP A 66 -1.51 21.02 6.20
C ASP A 66 -1.17 19.58 6.64
N ASP A 67 -1.53 19.18 7.87
CA ASP A 67 -1.19 17.87 8.46
C ASP A 67 -2.35 16.86 8.42
N ARG A 68 -3.25 16.98 7.45
CA ARG A 68 -4.45 16.11 7.37
C ARG A 68 -4.17 14.67 6.93
N PHE A 69 -2.96 14.36 6.48
CA PHE A 69 -2.57 13.02 6.05
C PHE A 69 -1.53 12.41 6.98
N GLU A 70 -1.71 11.13 7.29
CA GLU A 70 -0.81 10.37 8.17
C GLU A 70 -0.31 9.13 7.43
N ILE A 71 1.02 8.95 7.39
CA ILE A 71 1.65 7.73 6.87
C ILE A 71 1.39 6.58 7.83
N ARG A 72 1.00 5.43 7.29
CA ARG A 72 0.62 4.24 8.05
C ARG A 72 1.54 3.05 7.83
N ASN A 73 2.57 3.21 7.02
CA ASN A 73 3.63 2.23 6.79
C ASN A 73 5.01 2.83 7.11
N TRP A 74 6.07 2.02 7.00
CA TRP A 74 7.46 2.47 7.13
C TRP A 74 8.15 2.49 5.76
N PRO A 75 8.25 3.65 5.07
CA PRO A 75 8.98 3.75 3.81
C PRO A 75 10.42 3.24 3.92
N SER A 76 10.85 2.42 2.97
CA SER A 76 12.15 1.72 3.10
C SER A 76 13.39 2.58 2.83
N ASP A 77 13.23 3.80 2.29
CA ASP A 77 14.34 4.70 1.98
C ASP A 77 14.74 5.56 3.19
N ASN A 78 16.04 5.91 3.26
CA ASN A 78 16.58 6.95 4.15
C ASN A 78 16.11 6.87 5.61
N GLY A 79 15.95 5.65 6.14
CA GLY A 79 15.55 5.42 7.54
C GLY A 79 14.08 5.71 7.85
N GLY A 80 13.16 5.46 6.90
CA GLY A 80 11.72 5.67 7.13
C GLY A 80 11.13 6.86 6.39
N LYS A 81 11.83 7.44 5.42
CA LYS A 81 11.37 8.63 4.70
C LYS A 81 10.74 8.26 3.36
N GLU A 82 9.66 8.94 3.03
CA GLU A 82 8.97 8.80 1.75
C GLU A 82 9.88 9.15 0.57
N ARG A 83 9.71 8.42 -0.53
CA ARG A 83 10.33 8.72 -1.81
C ARG A 83 9.35 9.54 -2.66
N ALA A 84 9.85 10.54 -3.37
CA ALA A 84 9.07 11.21 -4.40
C ALA A 84 8.70 10.23 -5.53
N VAL A 85 7.40 10.14 -5.83
CA VAL A 85 6.85 9.28 -6.89
C VAL A 85 6.07 10.12 -7.90
N ALA A 86 5.97 9.63 -9.14
CA ALA A 86 5.33 10.39 -10.23
C ALA A 86 3.79 10.34 -10.21
N ASN A 87 3.20 9.28 -9.66
CA ASN A 87 1.77 9.09 -9.56
C ASN A 87 1.39 8.24 -8.32
N GLY A 88 0.10 8.10 -8.05
CA GLY A 88 -0.42 7.31 -6.94
C GLY A 88 -1.89 6.94 -7.14
N LEU A 89 -2.37 6.03 -6.28
CA LEU A 89 -3.77 5.64 -6.21
C LEU A 89 -4.42 6.29 -4.99
N LEU A 90 -5.60 6.89 -5.18
CA LEU A 90 -6.38 7.51 -4.12
C LEU A 90 -7.76 6.87 -4.07
N ILE A 91 -8.24 6.57 -2.86
CA ILE A 91 -9.63 6.21 -2.61
C ILE A 91 -10.35 7.48 -2.20
N LEU A 92 -11.34 7.88 -3.00
CA LEU A 92 -12.14 9.09 -2.76
C LEU A 92 -13.58 8.68 -2.49
N SER A 93 -14.24 9.41 -1.59
CA SER A 93 -15.69 9.35 -1.47
C SER A 93 -16.32 10.01 -2.69
N THR A 94 -17.36 9.41 -3.24
CA THR A 94 -18.21 10.02 -4.29
C THR A 94 -19.39 10.80 -3.71
N GLU A 95 -19.55 10.77 -2.38
CA GLU A 95 -20.53 11.52 -1.60
C GLU A 95 -19.84 12.51 -0.66
#